data_AF-A0A7T8KGT4-F1
#
_entry.id   AF-A0A7T8KGT4-F1
#
_cell.length_a   1.000
_cell.length_b   1.000
_cell.length_c   1.000
_cell.angle_alpha   90.00
_cell.angle_beta   90.00
_cell.angle_gamma   90.00
#
_symmetry.space_group_name_H-M   'P 1'
#
loop_
_entity.id
_entity.type
_entity.pdbx_description
1 polymer ?
#
loop_
_entity_poly.entity_id
_entity_poly.type
_entity_poly.pdbx_seq_one_letter_code
_entity_poly.pdbx_strand_id
1 'polypeptide(L)'
;MVNMEPEIPRNPRCSHASLFQVKIKCSELRLKKKEDLTKQLHALKTELGALRVSKLSKIRVVRKSIARVYIVMHQKQKENLRKFYRDKKYKPLDLRPKKTRAIRQRLTPHEASLPHEEVRHQGLSLIPLVPLLSAQHILLLRYVRYLT
;
A
#
# COMPACT_ATOMS: atom_id res chain seq x y z
N MET A 1 -11.86 -22.03 -1.03
CA MET A 1 -11.93 -21.69 -2.47
C MET A 1 -11.40 -20.28 -2.64
N VAL A 2 -10.15 -20.18 -3.11
CA VAL A 2 -9.38 -18.94 -3.20
C VAL A 2 -9.86 -18.20 -4.45
N ASN A 3 -10.56 -17.08 -4.30
CA ASN A 3 -10.96 -16.28 -5.44
C ASN A 3 -9.72 -15.59 -6.01
N MET A 4 -9.21 -16.14 -7.12
CA MET A 4 -8.34 -15.46 -8.07
C MET A 4 -8.99 -14.13 -8.46
N GLU A 5 -8.38 -13.01 -8.10
CA GLU A 5 -8.66 -11.75 -8.78
C GLU A 5 -8.17 -11.89 -10.23
N PRO A 6 -9.00 -11.59 -11.25
CA PRO A 6 -8.51 -11.49 -12.62
C PRO A 6 -7.58 -10.28 -12.69
N GLU A 7 -6.28 -10.53 -12.85
CA GLU A 7 -5.33 -9.48 -13.17
C GLU A 7 -5.80 -8.77 -14.45
N ILE A 8 -6.20 -7.50 -14.32
CA ILE A 8 -6.45 -6.64 -15.47
C ILE A 8 -5.13 -6.57 -16.25
N PRO A 9 -5.07 -6.97 -17.54
CA PRO A 9 -3.84 -6.94 -18.30
C PRO A 9 -3.34 -5.50 -18.36
N ARG A 10 -2.24 -5.23 -17.65
CA ARG A 10 -1.51 -3.97 -17.74
C ARG A 10 -0.89 -3.92 -19.13
N ASN A 11 -1.60 -3.34 -20.08
CA ASN A 11 -1.13 -3.19 -21.47
C ASN A 11 0.28 -2.55 -21.46
N PRO A 12 1.34 -3.30 -21.81
CA PRO A 12 2.70 -2.79 -21.80
C PRO A 12 2.82 -1.82 -22.97
N ARG A 13 2.69 -0.51 -22.68
CA ARG A 13 2.85 0.52 -23.70
C ARG A 13 4.22 0.40 -24.36
N CYS A 14 4.18 -0.02 -25.62
CA CYS A 14 5.21 0.00 -26.65
C CYS A 14 6.52 0.70 -26.22
N SER A 15 7.54 -0.14 -26.06
CA SER A 15 8.94 0.25 -25.95
C SER A 15 9.32 1.10 -27.17
N HIS A 16 9.25 2.42 -27.05
CA HIS A 16 10.10 3.23 -27.90
C HIS A 16 11.40 3.44 -27.17
N ALA A 17 12.33 2.60 -27.61
CA ALA A 17 13.75 2.81 -27.47
C ALA A 17 14.13 4.25 -27.84
N SER A 18 15.01 4.78 -26.99
CA SER A 18 15.96 5.87 -27.21
C SER A 18 15.78 6.76 -28.45
N LEU A 19 15.26 7.97 -28.22
CA LEU A 19 15.83 9.15 -28.86
C LEU A 19 16.76 9.84 -27.84
N PHE A 20 17.99 10.00 -28.28
CA PHE A 20 19.16 10.55 -27.60
C PHE A 20 18.95 12.05 -27.34
N GLN A 21 18.14 12.37 -26.34
CA GLN A 21 18.08 13.73 -25.79
C GLN A 21 17.99 13.61 -24.27
N VAL A 22 18.76 14.45 -23.56
CA VAL A 22 18.91 14.42 -22.10
C VAL A 22 17.52 14.45 -21.45
N LYS A 23 17.08 13.29 -20.95
CA LYS A 23 15.78 13.11 -20.32
C LYS A 23 15.87 13.68 -18.89
N ILE A 24 15.02 14.64 -18.54
CA ILE A 24 14.95 15.19 -17.17
C ILE A 24 14.77 14.06 -16.16
N LYS A 25 15.74 13.85 -15.27
CA LYS A 25 15.69 12.78 -14.27
C LYS A 25 14.78 13.18 -13.11
N CYS A 26 13.95 12.25 -12.65
CA CYS A 26 13.04 12.51 -11.53
C CYS A 26 13.78 12.77 -10.22
N SER A 27 14.95 12.17 -10.01
CA SER A 27 15.76 12.36 -8.80
C SER A 27 16.15 13.83 -8.60
N GLU A 28 16.56 14.51 -9.67
CA GLU A 28 16.92 15.93 -9.65
C GLU A 28 15.71 16.83 -9.34
N LEU A 29 14.52 16.47 -9.81
CA LEU A 29 13.29 17.22 -9.57
C LEU A 29 12.79 17.12 -8.12
N ARG A 30 13.11 16.03 -7.41
CA ARG A 30 12.71 15.84 -6.01
C ARG A 30 13.39 16.83 -5.07
N LEU A 31 14.63 17.22 -5.36
CA LEU A 31 15.42 18.15 -4.55
C LEU A 31 15.01 19.62 -4.73
N LYS A 32 14.39 19.96 -5.87
CA LYS A 32 14.00 21.34 -6.20
C LYS A 32 12.78 21.83 -5.41
N LYS A 33 12.69 23.15 -5.22
CA LYS A 33 11.55 23.82 -4.58
C LYS A 33 10.35 23.89 -5.53
N LYS A 34 9.16 24.15 -4.97
CA LYS A 34 7.90 24.19 -5.73
C LYS A 34 7.91 25.28 -6.82
N GLU A 35 8.49 26.43 -6.53
CA GLU A 35 8.58 27.58 -7.45
C GLU A 35 9.47 27.28 -8.67
N ASP A 36 10.57 26.55 -8.47
CA ASP A 36 11.44 26.17 -9.58
C ASP A 36 10.76 25.16 -10.51
N LEU A 37 9.96 24.26 -9.93
CA LEU A 37 9.18 23.29 -10.69
C LEU A 37 8.08 23.96 -11.51
N THR A 38 7.39 24.98 -10.98
CA THR A 38 6.37 25.72 -11.74
C THR A 38 7.00 26.50 -12.89
N LYS A 39 8.13 27.18 -12.66
CA LYS A 39 8.88 27.86 -13.73
C LYS A 39 9.30 26.90 -14.85
N GLN A 40 9.88 25.74 -14.49
CA GLN A 40 10.23 24.70 -15.47
C GLN A 40 9.01 24.18 -16.24
N LEU A 41 7.86 24.04 -15.57
CA LEU A 41 6.62 23.60 -16.19
C LEU A 41 6.13 24.60 -17.25
N HIS A 42 6.15 25.89 -16.94
CA HIS A 42 5.76 26.94 -17.90
C HIS A 42 6.67 26.96 -19.13
N ALA A 43 8.00 26.88 -18.94
CA ALA A 43 8.95 26.81 -20.05
C ALA A 43 8.73 25.57 -20.96
N LEU A 44 8.47 24.39 -20.36
CA LEU A 44 8.19 23.19 -21.16
C LEU A 44 6.85 23.27 -21.91
N LYS A 45 5.85 23.99 -21.38
CA LYS A 45 4.57 24.20 -22.05
C LYS A 45 4.68 25.14 -23.23
N THR A 46 5.45 26.23 -23.12
CA THR A 46 5.70 27.14 -24.25
C THR A 46 6.49 26.45 -25.34
N GLU A 47 7.52 25.68 -24.99
CA GLU A 47 8.27 24.85 -25.94
C GLU A 47 7.36 23.83 -26.64
N LEU A 48 6.48 23.14 -25.89
CA LEU A 48 5.52 22.22 -26.49
C LEU A 48 4.59 22.94 -27.48
N GLY A 49 4.12 24.14 -27.16
CA GLY A 49 3.31 24.96 -28.06
C GLY A 49 4.01 25.24 -29.39
N ALA A 50 5.26 25.68 -29.33
CA ALA A 50 6.07 25.97 -30.52
C ALA A 50 6.38 24.71 -31.36
N LEU A 51 6.63 23.57 -30.70
CA LEU A 51 6.94 22.30 -31.38
C LEU A 51 5.74 21.68 -32.08
N ARG A 52 4.50 22.00 -31.68
CA ARG A 52 3.30 21.48 -32.33
C ARG A 52 3.11 21.98 -33.77
N VAL A 53 3.63 23.17 -34.10
CA VAL A 53 3.44 23.81 -35.42
C VAL A 53 4.61 23.52 -36.38
N SER A 54 5.82 23.29 -35.86
CA SER A 54 7.04 23.28 -36.68
C SER A 54 7.69 21.90 -36.88
N LYS A 55 7.98 21.15 -35.80
CA LYS A 55 8.80 19.91 -35.85
C LYS A 55 8.33 18.85 -34.83
N LEU A 56 7.90 17.69 -35.32
CA LEU A 56 7.26 16.64 -34.51
C LEU A 56 8.23 15.73 -33.72
N SER A 57 9.52 15.71 -34.07
CA SER A 57 10.50 14.73 -33.56
C SER A 57 10.72 14.80 -32.04
N LYS A 58 10.59 15.98 -31.42
CA LYS A 58 10.84 16.20 -29.98
C LYS A 58 9.59 16.17 -29.10
N ILE A 59 8.39 16.16 -29.70
CA ILE A 59 7.10 16.29 -28.97
C ILE A 59 6.97 15.21 -27.89
N ARG A 60 7.33 13.97 -28.22
CA ARG A 60 7.21 12.87 -27.25
C ARG A 60 8.09 13.06 -26.03
N VAL A 61 9.31 13.58 -26.22
CA VAL A 61 10.26 13.79 -25.13
C VAL A 61 9.73 14.90 -24.21
N VAL A 62 9.29 16.02 -24.77
CA VAL A 62 8.74 17.16 -24.01
C VAL A 62 7.48 16.76 -23.24
N ARG A 63 6.55 16.01 -23.86
CA ARG A 63 5.35 15.49 -23.16
C ARG A 63 5.70 14.60 -21.97
N LYS A 64 6.71 13.72 -22.13
CA LYS A 64 7.19 12.88 -21.03
C LYS A 64 7.85 13.72 -19.93
N SER A 65 8.59 14.77 -20.27
CA SER A 65 9.18 15.70 -19.30
C SER A 65 8.13 16.45 -18.49
N ILE A 66 7.09 16.99 -19.14
CA ILE A 66 5.97 17.66 -18.46
C ILE A 66 5.28 16.70 -17.47
N ALA A 67 5.02 15.47 -17.92
CA ALA A 67 4.40 14.45 -17.06
C ALA A 67 5.26 14.15 -15.81
N ARG A 68 6.60 14.07 -15.95
CA ARG A 68 7.51 13.84 -14.81
C ARG A 68 7.44 14.96 -13.77
N VAL A 69 7.44 16.22 -14.21
CA VAL A 69 7.31 17.39 -13.32
C VAL A 69 5.98 17.35 -12.56
N TYR A 70 4.86 17.13 -13.26
CA TYR A 70 3.55 16.99 -12.63
C TYR A 70 3.48 15.85 -11.61
N ILE A 71 4.04 14.67 -11.93
CA ILE A 71 4.07 13.53 -11.02
C ILE A 71 4.80 13.90 -9.72
N VAL A 72 5.98 14.53 -9.80
CA VAL A 72 6.75 14.92 -8.61
C VAL A 72 6.02 15.97 -7.78
N MET A 73 5.41 16.97 -8.43
CA MET A 73 4.60 17.98 -7.74
C MET A 73 3.40 17.35 -7.01
N HIS A 74 2.65 16.47 -7.66
CA HIS A 74 1.50 15.80 -7.04
C HIS A 74 1.90 14.81 -5.95
N GLN A 75 3.05 14.13 -6.08
CA GLN A 75 3.61 13.28 -5.03
C GLN A 75 3.87 14.10 -3.76
N LYS A 76 4.59 15.23 -3.87
CA LYS A 76 4.85 16.13 -2.74
C LYS A 76 3.57 16.67 -2.10
N GLN A 77 2.60 17.09 -2.92
CA GLN A 77 1.30 17.56 -2.43
C GLN A 77 0.56 16.46 -1.63
N LYS A 78 0.45 15.25 -2.18
CA LYS A 78 -0.22 14.13 -1.50
C LYS A 78 0.51 13.70 -0.24
N GLU A 79 1.84 13.71 -0.24
CA GLU A 79 2.65 13.37 0.93
C GLU A 79 2.38 14.38 2.07
N ASN A 80 2.37 15.67 1.77
CA ASN A 80 2.06 16.72 2.74
C ASN A 80 0.63 16.56 3.30
N LEU A 81 -0.35 16.26 2.45
CA LEU A 81 -1.71 15.96 2.90
C LEU A 81 -1.78 14.70 3.78
N ARG A 82 -1.02 13.64 3.45
CA ARG A 82 -0.95 12.42 4.27
C ARG A 82 -0.37 12.68 5.65
N LYS A 83 0.64 13.54 5.75
CA LYS A 83 1.21 13.99 7.03
C LYS A 83 0.18 14.73 7.86
N PHE A 84 -0.55 15.68 7.24
CA PHE A 84 -1.57 16.48 7.92
C PHE A 84 -2.80 15.67 8.39
N TYR A 85 -3.20 14.63 7.66
CA TYR A 85 -4.35 13.77 7.98
C TYR A 85 -3.95 12.42 8.63
N ARG A 86 -2.73 12.28 9.17
CA ARG A 86 -2.29 10.99 9.73
C ARG A 86 -3.16 10.54 10.90
N ASP A 87 -3.35 11.43 11.87
CA ASP A 87 -3.98 11.10 13.17
C ASP A 87 -5.46 11.49 13.25
N LYS A 88 -5.99 12.07 12.17
CA LYS A 88 -7.40 12.45 12.08
C LYS A 88 -8.26 11.21 11.79
N LYS A 89 -9.33 11.02 12.59
CA LYS A 89 -10.33 9.97 12.39
C LYS A 89 -10.91 9.99 10.98
N TYR A 90 -11.26 11.18 10.48
CA TYR A 90 -11.86 11.35 9.16
C TYR A 90 -10.83 11.86 8.15
N LYS A 91 -10.65 11.08 7.08
CA LYS A 91 -9.77 11.41 5.94
C LYS A 91 -10.61 11.60 4.68
N PRO A 92 -10.20 12.50 3.75
CA PRO A 92 -10.86 12.67 2.47
C PRO A 92 -10.80 11.38 1.64
N LEU A 93 -11.78 11.17 0.76
CA LEU A 93 -11.94 9.93 -0.02
C LEU A 93 -10.70 9.54 -0.84
N ASP A 94 -9.93 10.52 -1.33
CA ASP A 94 -8.71 10.30 -2.12
C ASP A 94 -7.54 9.70 -1.33
N LEU A 95 -7.49 9.95 -0.02
CA LEU A 95 -6.44 9.43 0.86
C LEU A 95 -6.80 8.10 1.51
N ARG A 96 -8.07 7.67 1.41
CA ARG A 96 -8.51 6.39 1.95
C ARG A 96 -7.89 5.23 1.15
N PRO A 97 -7.56 4.11 1.80
CA PRO A 97 -7.09 2.92 1.09
C PRO A 97 -8.18 2.45 0.12
N LYS A 98 -7.79 2.15 -1.12
CA LYS A 98 -8.68 1.56 -2.12
C LYS A 98 -8.83 0.07 -1.79
N LYS A 99 -9.99 -0.30 -1.25
CA LYS A 99 -10.41 -1.67 -0.95
C LYS A 99 -11.83 -1.86 -1.49
N THR A 100 -12.23 -3.11 -1.71
CA THR A 100 -13.62 -3.43 -2.09
C THR A 100 -14.60 -3.00 -1.01
N ARG A 101 -15.87 -2.80 -1.37
CA ARG A 101 -16.92 -2.39 -0.43
C ARG A 101 -17.11 -3.41 0.69
N ALA A 102 -17.14 -4.70 0.36
CA ALA A 102 -17.26 -5.79 1.33
C ALA A 102 -16.13 -5.73 2.38
N ILE A 103 -14.88 -5.52 1.96
CA ILE A 103 -13.73 -5.38 2.87
C ILE A 103 -13.82 -4.13 3.75
N ARG A 104 -14.48 -3.06 3.29
CA ARG A 104 -14.71 -1.86 4.11
C ARG A 104 -15.85 -2.01 5.12
N GLN A 105 -16.80 -2.90 4.86
CA GLN A 105 -17.97 -3.14 5.72
C GLN A 105 -17.78 -4.27 6.71
N ARG A 106 -16.85 -5.20 6.46
CA ARG A 106 -16.54 -6.27 7.43
C ARG A 106 -16.03 -5.69 8.75
N LEU A 107 -16.30 -6.40 9.84
CA LEU A 107 -15.73 -6.13 11.16
C LEU A 107 -14.19 -6.17 11.11
N THR A 108 -13.55 -5.37 11.97
CA THR A 108 -12.10 -5.48 12.14
C THR A 108 -11.74 -6.84 12.74
N PRO A 109 -10.55 -7.40 12.47
CA PRO A 109 -10.14 -8.68 13.03
C PRO A 109 -10.21 -8.71 14.56
N HIS A 110 -9.88 -7.58 15.20
CA HIS A 110 -10.01 -7.40 16.64
C HIS A 110 -11.47 -7.48 17.10
N GLU A 111 -12.38 -6.74 16.45
CA GLU A 111 -13.83 -6.81 16.76
C GLU A 111 -14.40 -8.21 16.53
N ALA A 112 -13.93 -8.91 15.51
CA ALA A 112 -14.35 -10.29 15.24
C ALA A 112 -13.81 -11.30 16.27
N SER A 113 -12.64 -11.04 16.86
CA SER A 113 -12.06 -11.88 17.92
C SER A 113 -12.59 -11.55 19.31
N LEU A 114 -13.27 -10.42 19.51
CA LEU A 114 -13.83 -10.06 20.79
C LEU A 114 -14.97 -11.03 21.15
N PRO A 115 -14.83 -11.85 22.20
CA PRO A 115 -15.94 -12.66 22.69
C PRO A 115 -17.05 -11.73 23.19
N HIS A 116 -18.30 -12.21 23.11
CA HIS A 116 -19.45 -11.57 23.74
C HIS A 116 -19.24 -11.47 25.27
N GLU A 117 -19.79 -10.45 25.92
CA GLU A 117 -19.52 -10.18 27.35
C GLU A 117 -19.84 -11.39 28.24
N GLU A 118 -20.92 -12.12 27.95
CA GLU A 118 -21.31 -13.33 28.67
C GLU A 118 -20.26 -14.46 28.56
N VAL A 119 -19.65 -14.63 27.39
CA VAL A 119 -18.61 -15.65 27.13
C VAL A 119 -17.28 -15.26 27.81
N ARG A 120 -17.01 -13.96 28.01
CA ARG A 120 -15.83 -13.49 28.75
C ARG A 120 -15.87 -13.92 30.21
N HIS A 121 -17.03 -13.84 30.85
CA HIS A 121 -17.21 -14.25 32.24
C HIS A 121 -17.04 -15.76 32.42
N GLN A 122 -17.45 -16.57 31.43
CA GLN A 122 -17.29 -18.04 31.45
C GLN A 122 -15.85 -18.51 31.15
N GLY A 123 -15.07 -17.76 30.35
CA GLY A 123 -13.68 -18.12 30.02
C GLY A 123 -12.70 -18.04 31.20
N LEU A 124 -13.03 -17.31 32.26
CA LEU A 124 -12.22 -17.24 33.48
C LEU A 124 -12.39 -18.47 34.38
N SER A 125 -13.50 -19.21 34.26
CA SER A 125 -13.77 -20.40 35.08
C SER A 125 -13.28 -21.71 34.43
N LEU A 126 -13.01 -21.70 33.12
CA LEU A 126 -12.51 -22.84 32.36
C LEU A 126 -11.06 -22.62 31.91
N ILE A 127 -10.15 -22.51 32.87
CA ILE A 127 -8.75 -22.88 32.64
C ILE A 127 -8.72 -24.42 32.70
N PRO A 128 -8.45 -25.16 31.60
CA PRO A 128 -8.32 -26.60 31.69
C PRO A 128 -7.09 -26.90 32.53
N LEU A 129 -7.31 -27.29 33.79
CA LEU A 129 -6.28 -27.83 34.67
C LEU A 129 -5.75 -29.10 34.00
N VAL A 130 -4.53 -29.04 33.49
CA VAL A 130 -3.82 -30.14 32.83
C VAL A 130 -3.86 -31.39 33.75
N PRO A 131 -4.11 -32.60 33.23
CA PRO A 131 -4.31 -33.79 34.04
C PRO A 131 -2.96 -34.29 34.62
N LEU A 132 -2.65 -33.90 35.85
CA LEU A 132 -1.53 -34.44 36.63
C LEU A 132 -1.71 -35.92 37.02
N LEU A 133 -2.87 -36.53 36.72
CA LEU A 133 -3.16 -37.93 37.01
C LEU A 133 -2.55 -38.94 36.03
N SER A 134 -1.99 -38.51 34.88
CA SER A 134 -1.36 -39.46 33.93
C SER A 134 0.05 -39.90 34.35
N ALA A 135 0.77 -39.08 35.13
CA ALA A 135 2.15 -39.41 35.55
C ALA A 135 2.19 -40.46 36.67
N GLN A 136 1.22 -40.47 37.59
CA GLN A 136 1.14 -41.47 38.66
C GLN A 136 0.73 -42.85 38.13
N HIS A 137 -0.14 -42.91 37.13
CA HIS A 137 -0.55 -44.17 36.49
C HIS A 137 0.59 -44.83 35.71
N ILE A 138 1.41 -44.05 35.00
CA ILE A 138 2.58 -44.59 34.27
C ILE A 138 3.65 -45.10 35.25
N LEU A 139 3.84 -44.43 36.39
CA LEU A 139 4.77 -44.90 37.44
C LEU A 139 4.25 -46.15 38.18
N LEU A 140 2.95 -46.26 38.44
CA LEU A 140 2.33 -47.46 39.01
C LEU A 140 2.43 -48.66 38.06
N LEU A 141 2.16 -48.49 36.76
CA LEU A 141 2.33 -49.55 35.77
C LEU A 141 3.79 -49.97 35.61
N ARG A 142 4.75 -49.05 35.81
CA ARG A 142 6.19 -49.37 35.83
C ARG A 142 6.60 -50.12 37.11
N TYR A 143 5.99 -49.81 38.25
CA TYR A 143 6.27 -50.47 39.54
C TYR A 143 5.70 -51.89 39.59
N VAL A 144 4.49 -52.12 39.08
CA VAL A 144 3.88 -53.47 39.02
C VAL A 144 4.66 -54.41 38.09
N ARG A 145 5.28 -53.89 37.02
CA ARG A 145 6.15 -54.67 36.12
C ARG A 145 7.51 -55.07 36.74
N TYR A 146 7.94 -54.44 37.84
CA TYR A 146 9.20 -54.79 38.53
C TYR A 146 9.00 -55.83 39.65
N LEU A 147 7.76 -56.24 39.93
CA LEU A 147 7.38 -57.11 41.05
C LEU A 147 6.76 -58.46 40.61
N THR A 148 6.72 -58.73 39.30
CA THR A 148 6.36 -60.02 38.68
C THR A 148 7.42 -60.40 37.67
#